data_AF-A0A1K1R9B5-F1
#
_entry.id   AF-A0A1K1R9B5-F1
#
_cell.length_a   1.000
_cell.length_b   1.000
_cell.length_c   1.000
_cell.angle_alpha   90.00
_cell.angle_beta   90.00
_cell.angle_gamma   90.00
#
_symmetry.space_group_name_H-M   'P 1'
#
loop_
_entity.id
_entity.type
_entity.pdbx_description
1 polymer ?
#
loop_
_entity_poly.entity_id
_entity_poly.type
_entity_poly.pdbx_seq_one_letter_code
_entity_poly.pdbx_strand_id
1 'polypeptide(L)'
;MKIKQLLLIGFLALAQYSFGQVKIGNDINTIHPSSILELESTDKVLILTRVTTAQMATITPLTGAMVYNTDEGCVFQYNGILWQSLCDTSSFNETNTVIFDNNDGTFSYTNENNITVTITKAQLADNGDGTFSFTNGNGSPVDFVGTDNQTISTDGTSGNIALEDGGTLILNVDDADADITNELNTNFTLNGTAIEITDAGGTIAQDLNGTFATDAEVGVVASASAAAIQAVQDDVDLNEADADAAIAAANTAIALKEDAANKSTNVALGTSDDAFPTQNAVKTYVDAQVAGSTQVIVSTDADNDVTAGADGGAFYNDATLQTNITNNTTAITAETTRATAA
;
A
#
# COMPACT_ATOMS: atom_id res chain seq x y z
N MET A 1 -33.97 -40.83 11.44
CA MET A 1 -34.95 -39.89 10.83
C MET A 1 -35.10 -38.69 11.77
N LYS A 2 -34.27 -37.63 11.64
CA LYS A 2 -34.32 -36.47 12.56
C LYS A 2 -34.10 -35.08 11.94
N ILE A 3 -33.47 -34.94 10.77
CA ILE A 3 -33.15 -33.61 10.20
C ILE A 3 -34.17 -33.10 9.16
N LYS A 4 -34.62 -33.96 8.23
CA LYS A 4 -35.52 -33.52 7.16
C LYS A 4 -36.91 -33.08 7.64
N GLN A 5 -37.43 -33.70 8.70
CA GLN A 5 -38.72 -33.31 9.31
C GLN A 5 -38.61 -32.03 10.16
N LEU A 6 -37.46 -31.78 10.78
CA LEU A 6 -37.23 -30.55 11.56
C LEU A 6 -37.12 -29.32 10.64
N LEU A 7 -36.46 -29.47 9.48
CA LEU A 7 -36.38 -28.42 8.46
C LEU A 7 -37.77 -28.05 7.89
N LEU A 8 -38.64 -29.03 7.69
CA LEU A 8 -39.99 -28.78 7.18
C LEU A 8 -40.88 -28.07 8.20
N ILE A 9 -40.80 -28.43 9.50
CA ILE A 9 -41.52 -27.74 10.58
C ILE A 9 -40.98 -26.32 10.78
N GLY A 10 -39.66 -26.13 10.68
CA GLY A 10 -39.05 -24.80 10.71
C GLY A 10 -39.53 -23.92 9.55
N PHE A 11 -39.61 -24.47 8.34
CA PHE A 11 -40.12 -23.74 7.17
C PHE A 11 -41.61 -23.40 7.31
N LEU A 12 -42.43 -24.29 7.87
CA LEU A 12 -43.86 -24.05 8.08
C LEU A 12 -44.16 -23.09 9.25
N ALA A 13 -43.27 -22.99 10.25
CA ALA A 13 -43.37 -22.01 11.35
C ALA A 13 -42.95 -20.59 10.92
N LEU A 14 -42.00 -20.47 9.98
CA LEU A 14 -41.58 -19.18 9.43
C LEU A 14 -42.61 -18.55 8.47
N ALA A 15 -43.49 -19.36 7.88
CA ALA A 15 -44.58 -18.88 7.03
C ALA A 15 -45.68 -18.10 7.81
N GLN A 16 -45.66 -18.08 9.15
CA GLN A 16 -46.69 -17.43 9.98
C GLN A 16 -46.46 -15.93 10.22
N TYR A 17 -45.41 -15.33 9.66
CA TYR A 17 -45.04 -13.92 9.86
C TYR A 17 -45.29 -13.00 8.65
N SER A 18 -46.07 -13.44 7.67
CA SER A 18 -46.43 -12.58 6.53
C SER A 18 -47.63 -11.69 6.90
N PHE A 19 -47.38 -10.50 7.43
CA PHE A 19 -48.41 -9.45 7.54
C PHE A 19 -48.68 -8.86 6.15
N GLY A 20 -49.94 -8.76 5.75
CA GLY A 20 -50.33 -8.10 4.51
C GLY A 20 -50.24 -6.59 4.68
N GLN A 21 -49.27 -5.96 4.03
CA GLN A 21 -49.23 -4.51 3.82
C GLN A 21 -49.56 -4.23 2.35
N VAL A 22 -50.28 -3.14 2.09
CA VAL A 22 -50.60 -2.72 0.73
C VAL A 22 -50.04 -1.33 0.51
N LYS A 23 -49.08 -1.19 -0.39
CA LYS A 23 -48.77 0.12 -0.97
C LYS A 23 -49.53 0.26 -2.28
N ILE A 24 -49.96 1.46 -2.63
CA ILE A 24 -50.55 1.74 -3.93
C ILE A 24 -49.94 3.03 -4.47
N GLY A 25 -49.42 2.94 -5.70
CA GLY A 25 -48.80 4.05 -6.41
C GLY A 25 -47.30 3.84 -6.62
N ASN A 26 -46.52 4.91 -6.50
CA ASN A 26 -45.09 4.89 -6.77
C ASN A 26 -44.35 4.06 -5.69
N ASP A 27 -43.16 3.56 -6.04
CA ASP A 27 -42.25 2.83 -5.13
C ASP A 27 -42.90 1.69 -4.33
N ILE A 28 -43.70 0.88 -5.03
CA ILE A 28 -44.46 -0.27 -4.48
C ILE A 28 -43.60 -1.29 -3.73
N ASN A 29 -42.29 -1.37 -4.02
CA ASN A 29 -41.36 -2.31 -3.39
C ASN A 29 -40.85 -1.83 -2.02
N THR A 30 -41.16 -0.59 -1.62
CA THR A 30 -40.72 0.00 -0.36
C THR A 30 -41.94 0.58 0.36
N ILE A 31 -42.54 -0.24 1.22
CA ILE A 31 -43.59 0.19 2.15
C ILE A 31 -43.00 0.37 3.54
N HIS A 32 -43.42 1.42 4.25
CA HIS A 32 -42.94 1.64 5.61
C HIS A 32 -43.43 0.52 6.54
N PRO A 33 -42.57 -0.08 7.41
CA PRO A 33 -42.94 -1.24 8.23
C PRO A 33 -44.08 -0.97 9.23
N SER A 34 -44.40 0.30 9.53
CA SER A 34 -45.53 0.68 10.38
C SER A 34 -46.83 0.96 9.63
N SER A 35 -46.84 0.92 8.29
CA SER A 35 -48.02 1.21 7.46
C SER A 35 -48.78 -0.05 7.10
N ILE A 36 -50.09 -0.10 7.32
CA ILE A 36 -50.93 -1.17 6.75
C ILE A 36 -51.38 -0.85 5.32
N LEU A 37 -51.61 0.43 5.03
CA LEU A 37 -51.89 1.00 3.72
C LEU A 37 -51.05 2.26 3.53
N GLU A 38 -50.30 2.34 2.44
CA GLU A 38 -49.55 3.54 2.05
C GLU A 38 -49.93 3.94 0.63
N LEU A 39 -50.29 5.22 0.45
CA LEU A 39 -50.66 5.77 -0.84
C LEU A 39 -49.61 6.80 -1.22
N GLU A 40 -48.83 6.51 -2.26
CA GLU A 40 -47.79 7.41 -2.73
C GLU A 40 -48.00 7.72 -4.21
N SER A 41 -48.20 8.98 -4.54
CA SER A 41 -48.35 9.40 -5.93
C SER A 41 -47.98 10.87 -6.05
N THR A 42 -47.39 11.24 -7.18
CA THR A 42 -47.07 12.63 -7.51
C THR A 42 -48.26 13.37 -8.13
N ASP A 43 -49.30 12.65 -8.54
CA ASP A 43 -50.42 13.19 -9.34
C ASP A 43 -51.82 12.66 -8.95
N LYS A 44 -51.92 11.73 -8.00
CA LYS A 44 -53.18 11.16 -7.50
C LYS A 44 -53.29 11.36 -5.99
N VAL A 45 -54.53 11.41 -5.50
CA VAL A 45 -54.85 11.63 -4.09
C VAL A 45 -55.84 10.58 -3.57
N LEU A 46 -55.86 10.39 -2.25
CA LEU A 46 -56.94 9.65 -1.60
C LEU A 46 -58.23 10.47 -1.66
N ILE A 47 -59.22 9.94 -2.36
CA ILE A 47 -60.60 10.44 -2.26
C ILE A 47 -61.28 9.67 -1.13
N LEU A 48 -61.65 10.38 -0.06
CA LEU A 48 -62.49 9.85 1.01
C LEU A 48 -63.88 9.52 0.48
N THR A 49 -64.61 8.64 1.18
CA THR A 49 -66.02 8.38 0.87
C THR A 49 -66.79 9.69 0.91
N ARG A 50 -67.42 10.05 -0.21
CA ARG A 50 -68.18 11.29 -0.37
C ARG A 50 -69.64 11.02 -0.02
N VAL A 51 -70.17 11.77 0.94
CA VAL A 51 -71.53 11.61 1.45
C VAL A 51 -72.16 12.96 1.69
N THR A 52 -73.47 13.06 1.59
CA THR A 52 -74.23 14.25 2.03
C THR A 52 -74.30 14.30 3.56
N THR A 53 -74.69 15.43 4.16
CA THR A 53 -74.84 15.55 5.62
C THR A 53 -75.85 14.53 6.16
N ALA A 54 -76.96 14.33 5.44
CA ALA A 54 -77.97 13.34 5.80
C ALA A 54 -77.43 11.91 5.72
N GLN A 55 -76.65 11.58 4.70
CA GLN A 55 -76.02 10.26 4.58
C GLN A 55 -74.98 10.05 5.69
N MET A 56 -74.11 11.04 5.94
CA MET A 56 -73.09 11.00 7.00
C MET A 56 -73.68 10.71 8.38
N ALA A 57 -74.83 11.32 8.70
CA ALA A 57 -75.53 11.13 9.98
C ALA A 57 -76.10 9.71 10.17
N THR A 58 -76.28 8.94 9.09
CA THR A 58 -76.82 7.56 9.15
C THR A 58 -75.75 6.48 9.16
N ILE A 59 -74.49 6.84 8.88
CA ILE A 59 -73.36 5.91 8.94
C ILE A 59 -73.15 5.52 10.42
N THR A 60 -72.83 4.24 10.68
CA THR A 60 -72.29 3.79 11.98
C THR A 60 -70.77 3.66 11.87
N PRO A 61 -70.00 4.77 11.97
CA PRO A 61 -68.56 4.75 11.76
C PRO A 61 -67.80 4.17 12.95
N LEU A 62 -66.57 3.73 12.71
CA LEU A 62 -65.58 3.54 13.77
C LEU A 62 -64.95 4.89 14.13
N THR A 63 -64.48 5.04 15.37
CA THR A 63 -63.68 6.19 15.80
C THR A 63 -62.48 6.38 14.88
N GLY A 64 -62.27 7.62 14.43
CA GLY A 64 -61.24 7.98 13.48
C GLY A 64 -61.65 7.84 12.02
N ALA A 65 -62.85 7.33 11.71
CA ALA A 65 -63.36 7.32 10.34
C ALA A 65 -63.43 8.74 9.79
N MET A 66 -63.12 8.87 8.49
CA MET A 66 -63.11 10.15 7.79
C MET A 66 -63.99 10.07 6.54
N VAL A 67 -64.76 11.12 6.31
CA VAL A 67 -65.56 11.30 5.09
C VAL A 67 -65.40 12.72 4.58
N TYR A 68 -65.62 12.91 3.28
CA TYR A 68 -65.81 14.24 2.73
C TYR A 68 -67.30 14.50 2.62
N ASN A 69 -67.81 15.44 3.43
CA ASN A 69 -69.20 15.83 3.36
C ASN A 69 -69.40 16.78 2.17
N THR A 70 -70.20 16.37 1.18
CA THR A 70 -70.40 17.14 -0.04
C THR A 70 -71.33 18.33 0.11
N ASP A 71 -72.20 18.34 1.13
CA ASP A 71 -73.10 19.47 1.38
C ASP A 71 -72.35 20.61 2.08
N GLU A 72 -71.47 20.27 3.04
CA GLU A 72 -70.64 21.22 3.79
C GLU A 72 -69.32 21.56 3.08
N GLY A 73 -68.94 20.77 2.07
CA GLY A 73 -67.68 20.96 1.35
C GLY A 73 -66.42 20.74 2.20
N CYS A 74 -66.50 19.93 3.26
CA CYS A 74 -65.44 19.77 4.24
C CYS A 74 -65.19 18.30 4.62
N VAL A 75 -63.97 18.02 5.10
CA VAL A 75 -63.62 16.74 5.71
C VAL A 75 -64.10 16.70 7.16
N PHE A 76 -64.80 15.62 7.50
CA PHE A 76 -65.22 15.34 8.87
C PHE A 76 -64.53 14.07 9.37
N GLN A 77 -64.12 14.10 10.63
CA GLN A 77 -63.66 12.92 11.35
C GLN A 77 -64.67 12.55 12.44
N TYR A 78 -64.99 11.27 12.55
CA TYR A 78 -65.80 10.79 13.66
C TYR A 78 -64.91 10.59 14.89
N ASN A 79 -65.14 11.36 15.96
CA ASN A 79 -64.31 11.30 17.17
C ASN A 79 -64.70 10.16 18.13
N GLY A 80 -65.59 9.27 17.71
CA GLY A 80 -66.14 8.18 18.53
C GLY A 80 -67.50 8.51 19.14
N ILE A 81 -67.96 9.77 19.04
CA ILE A 81 -69.27 10.22 19.54
C ILE A 81 -70.03 10.98 18.45
N LEU A 82 -69.40 11.97 17.81
CA LEU A 82 -69.99 12.82 16.77
C LEU A 82 -69.00 13.05 15.61
N TRP A 83 -69.52 13.53 14.48
CA TRP A 83 -68.72 14.01 13.36
C TRP A 83 -68.21 15.44 13.65
N GLN A 84 -66.89 15.61 13.73
CA GLN A 84 -66.22 16.89 13.94
C GLN A 84 -65.73 17.44 12.60
N SER A 85 -66.06 18.70 12.29
CA SER A 85 -65.52 19.41 11.13
C SER A 85 -64.04 19.71 11.35
N LEU A 86 -63.21 19.43 10.34
CA LEU A 86 -61.78 19.76 10.37
C LEU A 86 -61.45 21.05 9.60
N CYS A 87 -62.45 21.76 9.06
CA CYS A 87 -62.22 22.94 8.23
C CYS A 87 -62.66 24.27 8.86
N ASP A 88 -63.21 24.27 10.08
CA ASP A 88 -63.68 25.50 10.74
C ASP A 88 -62.72 25.99 11.84
N THR A 89 -62.16 27.19 11.64
CA THR A 89 -61.24 27.87 12.57
C THR A 89 -61.93 28.48 13.80
N SER A 90 -63.26 28.60 13.81
CA SER A 90 -64.01 29.20 14.92
C SER A 90 -64.16 28.29 16.15
N SER A 91 -63.79 27.02 16.03
CA SER A 91 -63.73 26.09 17.17
C SER A 91 -62.42 26.15 17.97
N PHE A 92 -61.48 27.01 17.57
CA PHE A 92 -60.19 27.26 18.22
C PHE A 92 -60.04 28.76 18.53
N ASN A 93 -60.61 29.22 19.65
CA ASN A 93 -60.67 30.64 20.03
C ASN A 93 -59.29 31.23 20.41
N GLU A 94 -58.46 31.55 19.43
CA GLU A 94 -57.14 32.16 19.61
C GLU A 94 -57.12 33.61 19.07
N THR A 95 -56.68 34.58 19.89
CA THR A 95 -56.42 35.98 19.51
C THR A 95 -54.96 36.35 19.77
N ASN A 96 -54.37 37.16 18.88
CA ASN A 96 -52.93 37.43 18.80
C ASN A 96 -52.48 38.50 19.83
N THR A 97 -51.50 38.19 20.68
CA THR A 97 -50.79 39.19 21.53
C THR A 97 -49.56 39.74 20.80
N VAL A 98 -49.17 41.00 21.03
CA VAL A 98 -47.98 41.59 20.38
C VAL A 98 -47.02 42.17 21.41
N ILE A 99 -45.73 41.87 21.22
CA ILE A 99 -44.61 42.55 21.86
C ILE A 99 -43.86 43.32 20.77
N PHE A 100 -43.59 44.61 21.01
CA PHE A 100 -42.86 45.48 20.10
C PHE A 100 -41.69 46.15 20.83
N ASP A 101 -40.55 46.21 20.15
CA ASP A 101 -39.38 46.97 20.60
C ASP A 101 -39.54 48.45 20.21
N ASN A 102 -39.57 49.36 21.19
CA ASN A 102 -39.72 50.79 20.93
C ASN A 102 -38.42 51.48 20.44
N ASN A 103 -37.30 50.75 20.36
CA ASN A 103 -35.97 51.22 20.00
C ASN A 103 -35.44 52.40 20.86
N ASP A 104 -36.08 52.69 21.99
CA ASP A 104 -35.76 53.78 22.91
C ASP A 104 -35.26 53.29 24.28
N GLY A 105 -34.99 52.00 24.39
CA GLY A 105 -34.67 51.37 25.67
C GLY A 105 -35.88 50.77 26.39
N THR A 106 -37.04 50.64 25.76
CA THR A 106 -38.22 49.95 26.33
C THR A 106 -38.87 48.96 25.35
N PHE A 107 -39.65 48.00 25.86
CA PHE A 107 -40.58 47.17 25.08
C PHE A 107 -42.03 47.52 25.44
N SER A 108 -42.92 47.41 24.47
CA SER A 108 -44.37 47.53 24.68
C SER A 108 -45.03 46.16 24.52
N TYR A 109 -45.75 45.71 25.55
CA TYR A 109 -46.63 44.53 25.46
C TYR A 109 -48.08 44.99 25.41
N THR A 110 -48.81 44.60 24.36
CA THR A 110 -50.26 44.83 24.26
C THR A 110 -51.00 43.51 24.44
N ASN A 111 -51.84 43.44 25.48
CA ASN A 111 -52.63 42.26 25.80
C ASN A 111 -53.88 42.11 24.92
N GLU A 112 -54.65 41.04 25.13
CA GLU A 112 -55.84 40.70 24.37
C GLU A 112 -56.99 41.72 24.56
N ASN A 113 -56.88 42.60 25.57
CA ASN A 113 -57.81 43.68 25.85
C ASN A 113 -57.36 45.03 25.25
N ASN A 114 -56.33 45.03 24.39
CA ASN A 114 -55.73 46.23 23.80
C ASN A 114 -55.12 47.22 24.83
N ILE A 115 -54.76 46.75 26.02
CA ILE A 115 -54.02 47.54 27.01
C ILE A 115 -52.53 47.33 26.78
N THR A 116 -51.80 48.42 26.53
CA THR A 116 -50.35 48.40 26.39
C THR A 116 -49.66 48.71 27.71
N VAL A 117 -48.71 47.87 28.09
CA VAL A 117 -47.80 48.07 29.23
C VAL A 117 -46.39 48.30 28.70
N THR A 118 -45.73 49.35 29.16
CA THR A 118 -44.32 49.64 28.84
C THR A 118 -43.40 48.99 29.86
N ILE A 119 -42.41 48.25 29.36
CA ILE A 119 -41.40 47.55 30.15
C ILE A 119 -40.06 48.17 29.79
N THR A 120 -39.39 48.81 30.76
CA THR A 120 -38.07 49.40 30.53
C THR A 120 -37.02 48.30 30.36
N LYS A 121 -36.20 48.39 29.32
CA LYS A 121 -34.99 47.59 29.18
C LYS A 121 -33.98 48.15 30.17
N ALA A 122 -33.39 47.27 30.96
CA ALA A 122 -32.24 47.61 31.79
C ALA A 122 -31.16 48.34 30.94
N GLN A 123 -30.91 49.62 31.22
CA GLN A 123 -29.83 50.41 30.63
C GLN A 123 -28.86 50.85 31.74
N LEU A 124 -27.56 50.82 31.45
CA LEU A 124 -26.54 51.43 32.29
C LEU A 124 -26.47 52.93 31.96
N ALA A 125 -26.57 53.79 32.96
CA ALA A 125 -26.39 55.24 32.82
C ALA A 125 -24.99 55.64 33.30
N ASP A 126 -24.24 56.37 32.48
CA ASP A 126 -22.94 56.94 32.87
C ASP A 126 -23.17 58.16 33.77
N ASN A 127 -22.58 58.15 34.97
CA ASN A 127 -22.72 59.24 35.94
C ASN A 127 -21.71 60.38 35.70
N GLY A 128 -20.77 60.22 34.76
CA GLY A 128 -19.78 61.24 34.38
C GLY A 128 -18.61 61.40 35.36
N ASP A 129 -18.56 60.58 36.41
CA ASP A 129 -17.48 60.54 37.41
C ASP A 129 -16.68 59.22 37.36
N GLY A 130 -16.86 58.43 36.30
CA GLY A 130 -16.26 57.10 36.15
C GLY A 130 -17.10 55.97 36.73
N THR A 131 -18.29 56.26 37.29
CA THR A 131 -19.27 55.25 37.70
C THR A 131 -20.44 55.12 36.71
N PHE A 132 -21.04 53.94 36.66
CA PHE A 132 -22.24 53.64 35.89
C PHE A 132 -23.35 53.13 36.82
N SER A 133 -24.57 53.63 36.67
CA SER A 133 -25.73 53.24 37.46
C SER A 133 -26.70 52.34 36.68
N PHE A 134 -27.26 51.33 37.35
CA PHE A 134 -28.29 50.43 36.85
C PHE A 134 -29.54 50.55 37.71
N THR A 135 -30.69 50.91 37.13
CA THR A 135 -31.96 50.89 37.87
C THR A 135 -32.62 49.51 37.78
N ASN A 136 -32.64 48.77 38.89
CA ASN A 136 -33.20 47.42 38.97
C ASN A 136 -34.74 47.36 39.14
N GLY A 137 -35.42 48.51 39.10
CA GLY A 137 -36.87 48.59 39.31
C GLY A 137 -37.32 48.51 40.78
N ASN A 138 -36.41 48.39 41.76
CA ASN A 138 -36.74 48.23 43.19
C ASN A 138 -36.42 49.48 44.05
N GLY A 139 -36.29 50.65 43.43
CA GLY A 139 -36.31 51.96 44.11
C GLY A 139 -34.96 52.65 44.35
N SER A 140 -33.83 51.95 44.34
CA SER A 140 -32.50 52.59 44.36
C SER A 140 -31.60 51.99 43.29
N PRO A 141 -30.89 52.80 42.48
CA PRO A 141 -29.95 52.29 41.50
C PRO A 141 -28.81 51.49 42.15
N VAL A 142 -28.27 50.54 41.39
CA VAL A 142 -27.03 49.83 41.72
C VAL A 142 -25.90 50.50 40.93
N ASP A 143 -24.90 51.03 41.63
CA ASP A 143 -23.75 51.70 41.00
C ASP A 143 -22.56 50.74 40.83
N PHE A 144 -21.83 50.89 39.73
CA PHE A 144 -20.61 50.18 39.38
C PHE A 144 -19.50 51.19 39.06
N VAL A 145 -18.28 50.99 39.56
CA VAL A 145 -17.09 51.76 39.16
C VAL A 145 -16.52 51.18 37.85
N GLY A 146 -16.35 52.02 36.83
CA GLY A 146 -15.92 51.63 35.48
C GLY A 146 -14.43 51.84 35.20
N THR A 147 -13.58 52.01 36.22
CA THR A 147 -12.17 52.42 36.04
C THR A 147 -11.14 51.36 36.41
N ASP A 148 -11.51 50.09 36.47
CA ASP A 148 -10.52 49.03 36.71
C ASP A 148 -9.70 48.79 35.44
N ASN A 149 -8.61 49.54 35.29
CA ASN A 149 -7.54 49.25 34.35
C ASN A 149 -6.40 48.68 35.18
N GLN A 150 -6.36 47.36 35.41
CA GLN A 150 -5.27 46.75 36.18
C GLN A 150 -3.94 46.92 35.43
N THR A 151 -3.21 47.99 35.73
CA THR A 151 -1.85 48.16 35.23
C THR A 151 -0.93 47.26 36.05
N ILE A 152 -0.53 46.12 35.48
CA ILE A 152 0.50 45.27 36.06
C ILE A 152 1.86 45.92 35.77
N SER A 153 2.58 46.33 36.81
CA SER A 153 3.91 46.94 36.69
C SER A 153 4.96 46.20 37.53
N THR A 154 6.22 46.31 37.13
CA THR A 154 7.39 45.82 37.88
C THR A 154 8.41 46.96 37.99
N ASP A 155 9.22 46.98 39.05
CA ASP A 155 10.31 47.97 39.23
C ASP A 155 11.68 47.46 38.74
N GLY A 156 11.72 46.26 38.15
CA GLY A 156 12.95 45.60 37.70
C GLY A 156 13.62 44.69 38.74
N THR A 157 13.08 44.58 39.95
CA THR A 157 13.55 43.65 41.00
C THR A 157 12.75 42.34 40.96
N SER A 158 13.39 41.19 41.23
CA SER A 158 12.70 39.90 41.34
C SER A 158 11.60 39.95 42.40
N GLY A 159 10.43 39.42 42.07
CA GLY A 159 9.30 39.27 43.01
C GLY A 159 8.44 40.52 43.23
N ASN A 160 8.72 41.66 42.59
CA ASN A 160 7.84 42.82 42.63
C ASN A 160 6.83 42.79 41.46
N ILE A 161 5.55 42.57 41.79
CA ILE A 161 4.44 43.08 40.99
C ILE A 161 3.52 43.89 41.91
N ALA A 162 3.23 45.14 41.52
CA ALA A 162 2.28 46.00 42.20
C ALA A 162 0.94 46.04 41.43
N LEU A 163 -0.16 46.14 42.17
CA LEU A 163 -1.50 46.39 41.63
C LEU A 163 -1.94 47.81 42.04
N GLU A 164 -2.47 48.55 41.06
CA GLU A 164 -3.17 49.82 41.29
C GLU A 164 -4.36 49.53 42.24
N ASP A 165 -4.53 50.32 43.31
CA ASP A 165 -5.55 50.16 44.37
C ASP A 165 -5.37 49.03 45.41
N GLY A 166 -4.16 48.51 45.58
CA GLY A 166 -3.80 47.77 46.80
C GLY A 166 -4.33 46.34 46.88
N GLY A 167 -4.63 45.72 45.74
CA GLY A 167 -4.84 44.28 45.64
C GLY A 167 -3.60 43.49 46.10
N THR A 168 -3.80 42.38 46.80
CA THR A 168 -2.69 41.49 47.17
C THR A 168 -2.42 40.53 46.03
N LEU A 169 -1.30 40.70 45.31
CA LEU A 169 -0.78 39.66 44.42
C LEU A 169 0.27 38.83 45.16
N ILE A 170 -0.10 37.62 45.55
CA ILE A 170 0.85 36.65 46.09
C ILE A 170 1.55 35.98 44.91
N LEU A 171 2.70 36.50 44.50
CA LEU A 171 3.61 35.77 43.65
C LEU A 171 4.36 34.76 44.52
N ASN A 172 3.93 33.51 44.48
CA ASN A 172 4.75 32.43 44.98
C ASN A 172 5.89 32.16 43.98
N VAL A 173 6.83 33.11 43.84
CA VAL A 173 8.18 32.79 43.36
C VAL A 173 8.91 32.12 44.52
N ASP A 174 8.40 30.96 44.88
CA ASP A 174 9.05 30.00 45.74
C ASP A 174 9.98 29.20 44.84
N ASP A 175 11.11 29.80 44.47
CA ASP A 175 12.30 29.01 44.13
C ASP A 175 12.95 28.43 45.40
N ALA A 176 12.35 28.73 46.57
CA ALA A 176 12.77 28.37 47.91
C ALA A 176 14.16 28.88 48.29
N ASP A 177 14.77 29.75 47.48
CA ASP A 177 16.14 30.17 47.70
C ASP A 177 16.54 31.50 47.04
N ALA A 178 16.45 32.60 47.79
CA ALA A 178 16.82 33.95 47.35
C ALA A 178 18.12 34.49 48.02
N ASP A 179 18.90 33.63 48.68
CA ASP A 179 20.11 34.04 49.39
C ASP A 179 21.33 34.02 48.45
N ILE A 180 21.86 35.18 48.07
CA ILE A 180 23.05 35.22 47.20
C ILE A 180 24.28 34.52 47.80
N THR A 181 24.26 34.21 49.10
CA THR A 181 25.34 33.51 49.81
C THR A 181 25.26 31.98 49.71
N ASN A 182 24.14 31.40 49.26
CA ASN A 182 23.98 29.95 49.09
C ASN A 182 23.75 29.53 47.62
N GLU A 183 24.05 30.41 46.66
CA GLU A 183 24.32 30.04 45.27
C GLU A 183 25.54 29.12 45.26
N LEU A 184 25.31 27.83 45.55
CA LEU A 184 26.36 26.91 45.94
C LEU A 184 27.44 26.86 44.87
N ASN A 185 27.08 26.75 43.60
CA ASN A 185 28.03 26.75 42.49
C ASN A 185 28.12 28.14 41.84
N THR A 186 29.31 28.75 41.91
CA THR A 186 29.59 30.11 41.42
C THR A 186 30.30 30.12 40.06
N ASN A 187 30.86 29.00 39.61
CA ASN A 187 31.52 28.89 38.31
C ASN A 187 31.42 27.45 37.76
N PHE A 188 31.22 27.33 36.45
CA PHE A 188 31.27 26.07 35.71
C PHE A 188 32.12 26.28 34.46
N THR A 189 33.28 25.63 34.39
CA THR A 189 34.23 25.81 33.28
C THR A 189 34.90 24.51 32.87
N LEU A 190 35.50 24.50 31.68
CA LEU A 190 36.42 23.48 31.24
C LEU A 190 37.84 24.06 31.31
N ASN A 191 38.69 23.52 32.18
CA ASN A 191 40.08 23.94 32.35
C ASN A 191 41.02 22.80 31.91
N GLY A 192 41.63 22.95 30.74
CA GLY A 192 42.36 21.87 30.10
C GLY A 192 41.43 20.70 29.80
N THR A 193 41.61 19.60 30.52
CA THR A 193 40.83 18.36 30.37
C THR A 193 39.87 18.11 31.52
N ALA A 194 39.82 19.01 32.51
CA ALA A 194 38.96 18.85 33.66
C ALA A 194 37.74 19.78 33.59
N ILE A 195 36.55 19.22 33.84
CA ILE A 195 35.38 20.03 34.16
C ILE A 195 35.54 20.50 35.59
N GLU A 196 35.52 21.81 35.80
CA GLU A 196 35.66 22.46 37.09
C GLU A 196 34.33 23.12 37.49
N ILE A 197 33.83 22.74 38.67
CA ILE A 197 32.70 23.39 39.33
C ILE A 197 33.23 24.06 40.58
N THR A 198 33.05 25.36 40.72
CA THR A 198 33.48 26.09 41.92
C THR A 198 32.30 26.38 42.80
N ASP A 199 32.36 25.92 44.03
CA ASP A 199 31.39 26.21 45.08
C ASP A 199 32.01 26.92 46.28
N ALA A 200 31.22 27.15 47.33
CA ALA A 200 31.70 27.74 48.59
C ALA A 200 32.78 26.89 49.30
N GLY A 201 32.87 25.60 49.00
CA GLY A 201 33.91 24.67 49.44
C GLY A 201 35.15 24.65 48.55
N GLY A 202 35.14 25.36 47.42
CA GLY A 202 36.25 25.48 46.46
C GLY A 202 35.93 24.85 45.10
N THR A 203 36.96 24.61 44.28
CA THR A 203 36.78 24.02 42.95
C THR A 203 36.90 22.50 43.02
N ILE A 204 35.82 21.81 42.63
CA ILE A 204 35.82 20.37 42.36
C ILE A 204 36.12 20.18 40.87
N ALA A 205 37.11 19.36 40.56
CA ALA A 205 37.54 19.06 39.19
C ALA A 205 37.35 17.58 38.87
N GLN A 206 36.68 17.27 37.76
CA GLN A 206 36.64 15.93 37.19
C GLN A 206 37.49 15.91 35.92
N ASP A 207 38.64 15.25 35.97
CA ASP A 207 39.49 15.03 34.78
C ASP A 207 38.79 14.06 33.82
N LEU A 208 38.67 14.48 32.57
CA LEU A 208 38.06 13.71 31.50
C LEU A 208 39.07 12.80 30.79
N ASN A 209 40.38 13.04 30.90
CA ASN A 209 41.40 12.21 30.25
C ASN A 209 41.39 10.74 30.72
N GLY A 210 40.96 10.48 31.97
CA GLY A 210 40.81 9.11 32.46
C GLY A 210 39.59 8.37 31.88
N THR A 211 38.66 9.09 31.24
CA THR A 211 37.38 8.55 30.74
C THR A 211 37.30 8.55 29.21
N PHE A 212 37.93 9.53 28.55
CA PHE A 212 37.94 9.68 27.10
C PHE A 212 39.37 9.63 26.58
N ALA A 213 39.57 8.98 25.43
CA ALA A 213 40.88 8.95 24.79
C ALA A 213 41.31 10.37 24.40
N THR A 214 42.55 10.70 24.72
CA THR A 214 43.21 11.93 24.28
C THR A 214 43.48 11.90 22.78
N ASP A 215 43.62 13.07 22.16
CA ASP A 215 44.05 13.19 20.75
C ASP A 215 45.38 12.46 20.49
N ALA A 216 46.27 12.41 21.50
CA ALA A 216 47.54 11.70 21.42
C ALA A 216 47.33 10.17 21.35
N GLU A 217 46.45 9.60 22.19
CA GLU A 217 46.13 8.18 22.17
C GLU A 217 45.45 7.77 20.87
N VAL A 218 44.51 8.58 20.38
CA VAL A 218 43.87 8.38 19.07
C VAL A 218 44.92 8.45 17.96
N GLY A 219 45.87 9.39 18.03
CA GLY A 219 46.98 9.50 17.08
C GLY A 219 47.90 8.27 17.05
N VAL A 220 48.16 7.66 18.21
CA VAL A 220 48.93 6.41 18.31
C VAL A 220 48.19 5.27 17.62
N VAL A 221 46.88 5.11 17.89
CA VAL A 221 46.05 4.06 17.27
C VAL A 221 45.95 4.26 15.76
N ALA A 222 45.80 5.50 15.30
CA ALA A 222 45.77 5.82 13.87
C ALA A 222 47.10 5.47 13.18
N SER A 223 48.23 5.82 13.81
CA SER A 223 49.56 5.51 13.28
C SER A 223 49.83 4.00 13.22
N ALA A 224 49.43 3.26 14.25
CA ALA A 224 49.53 1.80 14.29
C ALA A 224 48.67 1.15 13.19
N SER A 225 47.46 1.67 12.99
CA SER A 225 46.55 1.19 11.93
C SER A 225 47.13 1.45 10.53
N ALA A 226 47.72 2.62 10.30
CA ALA A 226 48.39 2.95 9.04
C ALA A 226 49.58 2.01 8.75
N ALA A 227 50.40 1.72 9.77
CA ALA A 227 51.51 0.79 9.64
C ALA A 227 51.05 -0.64 9.32
N ALA A 228 49.96 -1.11 9.95
CA ALA A 228 49.39 -2.41 9.67
C ALA A 228 48.82 -2.51 8.24
N ILE A 229 48.13 -1.46 7.77
CA ILE A 229 47.63 -1.39 6.40
C ILE A 229 48.79 -1.43 5.39
N GLN A 230 49.86 -0.68 5.64
CA GLN A 230 51.04 -0.68 4.78
C GLN A 230 51.68 -2.08 4.71
N ALA A 231 51.82 -2.76 5.85
CA ALA A 231 52.38 -4.12 5.87
C ALA A 231 51.54 -5.12 5.06
N VAL A 232 50.21 -5.00 5.11
CA VAL A 232 49.30 -5.82 4.28
C VAL A 232 49.43 -5.46 2.80
N GLN A 233 49.55 -4.17 2.47
CA GLN A 233 49.74 -3.74 1.09
C GLN A 233 51.06 -4.29 0.51
N ASP A 234 52.15 -4.22 1.28
CA ASP A 234 53.46 -4.76 0.88
C ASP A 234 53.39 -6.28 0.61
N ASP A 235 52.64 -7.03 1.42
CA ASP A 235 52.42 -8.47 1.21
C ASP A 235 51.60 -8.77 -0.06
N VAL A 236 50.56 -7.97 -0.33
CA VAL A 236 49.76 -8.08 -1.56
C VAL A 236 50.61 -7.80 -2.79
N ASP A 237 51.40 -6.72 -2.78
CA ASP A 237 52.28 -6.35 -3.89
C ASP A 237 53.32 -7.44 -4.17
N LEU A 238 53.85 -8.09 -3.12
CA LEU A 238 54.74 -9.25 -3.26
C LEU A 238 54.03 -10.45 -3.88
N ASN A 239 52.82 -10.78 -3.43
CA ASN A 239 52.03 -11.89 -3.99
C ASN A 239 51.69 -11.66 -5.47
N GLU A 240 51.39 -10.41 -5.87
CA GLU A 240 51.18 -10.03 -7.27
C GLU A 240 52.46 -10.23 -8.10
N ALA A 241 53.61 -9.79 -7.59
CA ALA A 241 54.90 -9.97 -8.26
C ALA A 241 55.27 -11.45 -8.44
N ASP A 242 55.04 -12.27 -7.41
CA ASP A 242 55.27 -13.72 -7.47
C ASP A 242 54.34 -14.40 -8.48
N ALA A 243 53.07 -13.98 -8.54
CA ALA A 243 52.11 -14.48 -9.52
C ALA A 243 52.51 -14.12 -10.96
N ASP A 244 52.92 -12.87 -11.20
CA ASP A 244 53.40 -12.41 -12.50
C ASP A 244 54.65 -13.18 -12.95
N ALA A 245 55.60 -13.40 -12.04
CA ALA A 245 56.79 -14.20 -12.32
C ALA A 245 56.44 -15.65 -12.68
N ALA A 246 55.51 -16.27 -11.95
CA ALA A 246 55.04 -17.63 -12.23
C ALA A 246 54.35 -17.73 -13.60
N ILE A 247 53.50 -16.76 -13.94
CA ILE A 247 52.83 -16.68 -15.25
C ILE A 247 53.86 -16.53 -16.38
N ALA A 248 54.85 -15.65 -16.20
CA ALA A 248 55.92 -15.44 -17.19
C ALA A 248 56.74 -16.73 -17.42
N ALA A 249 57.07 -17.45 -16.34
CA ALA A 249 57.76 -18.74 -16.41
C ALA A 249 56.91 -19.80 -17.14
N ALA A 250 55.61 -19.88 -16.83
CA ALA A 250 54.68 -20.80 -17.48
C ALA A 250 54.54 -20.52 -18.98
N ASN A 251 54.39 -19.26 -19.36
CA ASN A 251 54.34 -18.84 -20.77
C ASN A 251 55.62 -19.20 -21.53
N THR A 252 56.78 -19.01 -20.89
CA THR A 252 58.08 -19.42 -21.46
C THR A 252 58.14 -20.94 -21.68
N ALA A 253 57.66 -21.74 -20.72
CA ALA A 253 57.65 -23.19 -20.82
C ALA A 253 56.68 -23.71 -21.91
N ILE A 254 55.51 -23.08 -22.06
CA ILE A 254 54.55 -23.40 -23.13
C ILE A 254 55.18 -23.10 -24.50
N ALA A 255 55.78 -21.91 -24.66
CA ALA A 255 56.44 -21.52 -25.90
C ALA A 255 57.53 -22.53 -26.32
N LEU A 256 58.32 -23.05 -25.36
CA LEU A 256 59.33 -24.08 -25.64
C LEU A 256 58.71 -25.40 -26.14
N LYS A 257 57.55 -25.83 -25.63
CA LYS A 257 56.91 -27.09 -26.07
C LYS A 257 56.36 -27.01 -27.50
N GLU A 258 55.90 -25.84 -27.92
CA GLU A 258 55.37 -25.63 -29.26
C GLU A 258 56.43 -25.24 -30.29
N ASP A 259 57.63 -24.92 -29.82
CA ASP A 259 58.76 -24.53 -30.66
C ASP A 259 59.04 -25.59 -31.74
N ALA A 260 58.96 -25.17 -33.00
CA ALA A 260 59.28 -26.02 -34.13
C ALA A 260 60.73 -26.52 -34.08
N ALA A 261 61.65 -25.78 -33.44
CA ALA A 261 63.04 -26.21 -33.22
C ALA A 261 63.14 -27.47 -32.34
N ASN A 262 62.16 -27.69 -31.44
CA ASN A 262 62.10 -28.88 -30.59
C ASN A 262 61.38 -30.07 -31.27
N LYS A 263 60.89 -29.90 -32.52
CA LYS A 263 60.30 -30.99 -33.31
C LYS A 263 61.39 -31.71 -34.10
N SER A 264 61.45 -33.04 -33.98
CA SER A 264 62.42 -33.86 -34.72
C SER A 264 62.17 -33.79 -36.23
N THR A 265 63.19 -33.56 -37.04
CA THR A 265 63.08 -33.65 -38.51
C THR A 265 63.24 -35.08 -39.04
N ASN A 266 63.50 -36.05 -38.16
CA ASN A 266 63.69 -37.45 -38.54
C ASN A 266 62.39 -38.05 -39.10
N VAL A 267 62.49 -38.71 -40.25
CA VAL A 267 61.37 -39.38 -40.94
C VAL A 267 61.26 -40.87 -40.58
N ALA A 268 62.24 -41.43 -39.87
CA ALA A 268 62.17 -42.79 -39.35
C ALA A 268 61.44 -42.82 -38.00
N LEU A 269 60.53 -43.78 -37.82
CA LEU A 269 59.83 -44.00 -36.55
C LEU A 269 60.76 -44.51 -35.42
N GLY A 270 61.98 -44.94 -35.75
CA GLY A 270 62.95 -45.43 -34.76
C GLY A 270 62.45 -46.65 -33.97
N THR A 271 63.05 -46.88 -32.80
CA THR A 271 62.67 -47.93 -31.84
C THR A 271 62.34 -47.36 -30.45
N SER A 272 62.01 -46.07 -30.38
CA SER A 272 61.84 -45.33 -29.12
C SER A 272 60.45 -45.55 -28.54
N ASP A 273 60.38 -45.88 -27.25
CA ASP A 273 59.13 -45.92 -26.48
C ASP A 273 58.71 -44.52 -25.99
N ASP A 274 59.61 -43.54 -26.08
CA ASP A 274 59.34 -42.14 -25.73
C ASP A 274 58.64 -41.43 -26.90
N ALA A 275 57.37 -41.08 -26.65
CA ALA A 275 56.39 -40.62 -27.61
C ALA A 275 56.68 -39.21 -28.14
N PHE A 276 56.77 -39.04 -29.47
CA PHE A 276 56.15 -38.01 -30.33
C PHE A 276 56.73 -38.14 -31.77
N PRO A 277 56.44 -39.23 -32.52
CA PRO A 277 56.85 -39.29 -33.92
C PRO A 277 56.22 -38.13 -34.69
N THR A 278 56.97 -37.47 -35.56
CA THR A 278 56.39 -36.38 -36.34
C THR A 278 55.35 -36.89 -37.32
N GLN A 279 54.36 -36.06 -37.66
CA GLN A 279 53.40 -36.39 -38.72
C GLN A 279 54.12 -36.82 -40.01
N ASN A 280 55.27 -36.19 -40.30
CA ASN A 280 56.11 -36.54 -41.45
C ASN A 280 56.71 -37.96 -41.35
N ALA A 281 57.19 -38.36 -40.17
CA ALA A 281 57.71 -39.71 -39.93
C ALA A 281 56.61 -40.78 -40.06
N VAL A 282 55.44 -40.54 -39.47
CA VAL A 282 54.30 -41.46 -39.56
C VAL A 282 53.82 -41.57 -41.00
N LYS A 283 53.67 -40.45 -41.72
CA LYS A 283 53.25 -40.44 -43.13
C LYS A 283 54.25 -41.21 -44.00
N THR A 284 55.54 -40.94 -43.84
CA THR A 284 56.60 -41.62 -44.61
C THR A 284 56.58 -43.13 -44.37
N TYR A 285 56.45 -43.55 -43.11
CA TYR A 285 56.36 -44.97 -42.78
C TYR A 285 55.13 -45.62 -43.40
N VAL A 286 53.94 -45.04 -43.24
CA VAL A 286 52.69 -45.59 -43.80
C VAL A 286 52.73 -45.65 -45.32
N ASP A 287 53.16 -44.58 -45.99
CA ASP A 287 53.28 -44.55 -47.46
C ASP A 287 54.23 -45.64 -47.95
N ALA A 288 55.37 -45.84 -47.26
CA ALA A 288 56.31 -46.90 -47.60
C ALA A 288 55.71 -48.30 -47.40
N GLN A 289 54.97 -48.54 -46.31
CA GLN A 289 54.28 -49.81 -46.08
C GLN A 289 53.22 -50.09 -47.15
N VAL A 290 52.41 -49.09 -47.52
CA VAL A 290 51.35 -49.22 -48.53
C VAL A 290 51.94 -49.45 -49.92
N ALA A 291 52.93 -48.65 -50.33
CA ALA A 291 53.59 -48.79 -51.63
C ALA A 291 54.32 -50.14 -51.76
N GLY A 292 54.88 -50.66 -50.67
CA GLY A 292 55.58 -51.94 -50.63
C GLY A 292 54.67 -53.18 -50.72
N SER A 293 53.35 -53.04 -50.61
CA SER A 293 52.43 -54.19 -50.47
C SER A 293 52.25 -55.04 -51.74
N THR A 294 52.78 -54.64 -52.92
CA THR A 294 52.74 -55.34 -54.23
C THR A 294 51.61 -56.37 -54.40
N GLN A 295 50.35 -55.96 -54.22
CA GLN A 295 49.21 -56.87 -54.29
C GLN A 295 48.87 -57.15 -55.76
N VAL A 296 48.97 -58.40 -56.21
CA VAL A 296 48.51 -58.81 -57.54
C VAL A 296 47.04 -59.23 -57.42
N ILE A 297 46.13 -58.32 -57.78
CA ILE A 297 44.68 -58.52 -57.63
C ILE A 297 44.06 -59.21 -58.87
N VAL A 298 44.78 -59.26 -60.00
CA VAL A 298 44.37 -59.92 -61.25
C VAL A 298 45.47 -60.87 -61.69
N SER A 299 45.16 -62.17 -61.87
CA SER A 299 46.15 -63.16 -62.32
C SER A 299 46.54 -62.96 -63.78
N THR A 300 47.81 -63.21 -64.11
CA THR A 300 48.32 -63.22 -65.49
C THR A 300 48.21 -64.59 -66.15
N ASP A 301 47.65 -65.58 -65.45
CA ASP A 301 47.47 -66.93 -65.99
C ASP A 301 46.57 -66.91 -67.23
N ALA A 302 46.85 -67.82 -68.18
CA ALA A 302 45.95 -68.04 -69.31
C ALA A 302 44.56 -68.47 -68.80
N ASP A 303 43.51 -68.07 -69.51
CA ASP A 303 42.11 -68.35 -69.19
C ASP A 303 41.58 -67.68 -67.90
N ASN A 304 42.22 -66.61 -67.44
CA ASN A 304 41.68 -65.78 -66.36
C ASN A 304 40.51 -64.90 -66.84
N ASP A 305 39.31 -65.18 -66.35
CA ASP A 305 38.09 -64.40 -66.64
C ASP A 305 38.02 -63.08 -65.86
N VAL A 306 38.95 -62.85 -64.92
CA VAL A 306 39.10 -61.56 -64.22
C VAL A 306 40.11 -60.69 -64.96
N THR A 307 39.70 -59.49 -65.33
CA THR A 307 40.53 -58.46 -65.95
C THR A 307 40.60 -57.23 -65.05
N ALA A 308 41.48 -56.27 -65.34
CA ALA A 308 41.47 -55.00 -64.64
C ALA A 308 40.28 -54.14 -65.14
N GLY A 309 39.45 -53.66 -64.22
CA GLY A 309 38.40 -52.69 -64.47
C GLY A 309 38.97 -51.30 -64.74
N ALA A 310 38.14 -50.39 -65.26
CA ALA A 310 38.54 -49.01 -65.58
C ALA A 310 38.93 -48.19 -64.34
N ASP A 311 38.48 -48.59 -63.15
CA ASP A 311 38.82 -48.04 -61.84
C ASP A 311 40.08 -48.67 -61.24
N GLY A 312 40.72 -49.61 -61.93
CA GLY A 312 41.88 -50.36 -61.46
C GLY A 312 41.54 -51.54 -60.54
N GLY A 313 40.26 -51.84 -60.29
CA GLY A 313 39.81 -53.01 -59.54
C GLY A 313 39.80 -54.31 -60.37
N ALA A 314 39.56 -55.45 -59.74
CA ALA A 314 39.30 -56.70 -60.44
C ALA A 314 37.87 -56.72 -61.02
N PHE A 315 37.74 -57.01 -62.30
CA PHE A 315 36.48 -57.12 -63.03
C PHE A 315 36.35 -58.49 -63.69
N TYR A 316 35.35 -59.26 -63.29
CA TYR A 316 35.05 -60.56 -63.88
C TYR A 316 34.13 -60.42 -65.12
N ASN A 317 34.55 -60.94 -66.28
CA ASN A 317 33.80 -60.86 -67.54
C ASN A 317 33.44 -62.25 -68.08
N ASP A 318 32.19 -62.68 -67.87
CA ASP A 318 31.67 -63.95 -68.34
C ASP A 318 30.92 -63.86 -69.68
N ALA A 319 30.99 -62.74 -70.41
CA ALA A 319 30.21 -62.52 -71.63
C ALA A 319 30.41 -63.63 -72.68
N THR A 320 31.62 -64.16 -72.80
CA THR A 320 31.93 -65.29 -73.69
C THR A 320 31.24 -66.58 -73.23
N LEU A 321 31.30 -66.88 -71.93
CA LEU A 321 30.61 -68.02 -71.34
C LEU A 321 29.09 -67.91 -71.56
N GLN A 322 28.52 -66.73 -71.31
CA GLN A 322 27.10 -66.45 -71.50
C GLN A 322 26.67 -66.57 -72.97
N THR A 323 27.52 -66.11 -73.90
CA THR A 323 27.29 -66.27 -75.36
C THR A 323 27.30 -67.74 -75.75
N ASN A 324 28.26 -68.52 -75.25
CA ASN A 324 28.36 -69.95 -75.53
C ASN A 324 27.14 -70.71 -74.98
N ILE A 325 26.71 -70.40 -73.75
CA ILE A 325 25.49 -70.98 -73.15
C ILE A 325 24.26 -70.66 -74.02
N THR A 326 24.13 -69.41 -74.48
CA THR A 326 23.01 -68.98 -75.34
C THR A 326 23.00 -69.73 -76.66
N ASN A 327 24.14 -69.77 -77.36
CA ASN A 327 24.27 -70.49 -78.63
C ASN A 327 23.93 -71.98 -78.49
N ASN A 328 24.41 -72.61 -77.42
CA ASN A 328 24.13 -74.02 -77.17
C ASN A 328 22.64 -74.24 -76.88
N THR A 329 22.00 -73.35 -76.12
CA THR A 329 20.55 -73.38 -75.86
C THR A 329 19.74 -73.23 -77.14
N THR A 330 20.14 -72.33 -78.05
CA THR A 330 19.49 -72.18 -79.36
C THR A 330 19.64 -73.43 -80.22
N ALA A 331 20.84 -74.02 -80.26
CA ALA A 331 21.08 -75.27 -80.99
C ALA A 331 20.21 -76.42 -80.46
N ILE A 332 20.13 -76.58 -79.14
CA ILE A 332 19.26 -77.57 -78.48
C ILE A 332 17.79 -77.32 -78.81
N THR A 333 17.34 -76.06 -78.83
CA THR A 333 15.95 -75.71 -79.15
C THR A 333 15.60 -76.03 -80.61
N ALA A 334 16.51 -75.70 -81.53
CA ALA A 334 16.35 -76.02 -82.96
C ALA A 334 16.31 -77.54 -83.20
N GLU A 335 17.18 -78.28 -82.50
CA GLU A 335 17.18 -79.74 -82.48
C GLU A 335 15.85 -80.30 -81.97
N THR A 336 15.38 -79.80 -80.82
CA THR A 336 14.11 -80.22 -80.20
C THR A 336 12.94 -79.97 -81.16
N THR A 337 12.89 -78.80 -81.79
CA THR A 337 11.83 -78.45 -82.75
C THR A 337 11.84 -79.38 -83.96
N ARG A 338 13.02 -79.65 -84.54
CA ARG A 338 13.17 -80.60 -85.66
C ARG A 338 12.68 -82.00 -85.26
N ALA A 339 13.01 -82.45 -84.06
CA ALA A 339 12.61 -83.76 -83.55
C ALA A 339 11.09 -83.87 -83.29
N THR A 340 10.42 -82.78 -82.87
CA THR A 340 8.97 -82.78 -82.59
C THR A 340 8.08 -82.52 -83.80
N ALA A 341 8.64 -82.06 -84.93
CA ALA A 341 7.92 -81.77 -86.17
C ALA A 341 7.91 -82.95 -87.18
N ALA A 342 8.54 -84.07 -86.82
CA ALA A 342 8.59 -85.33 -87.59
C ALA A 342 7.72 -86.40 -86.92
#